data_AF-A0A285XAY5-F1
#
_entry.id   AF-A0A285XAY5-F1
#
_cell.length_a   1.000
_cell.length_b   1.000
_cell.length_c   1.000
_cell.angle_alpha   90.00
_cell.angle_beta   90.00
_cell.angle_gamma   90.00
#
_symmetry.space_group_name_H-M   'P 1'
#
loop_
_entity.id
_entity.type
_entity.pdbx_description
1 polymer ?
#
loop_
_entity_poly.entity_id
_entity_poly.type
_entity_poly.pdbx_seq_one_letter_code
_entity_poly.pdbx_strand_id
1 'polypeptide(L)'
;MSTSYRNKIILTYRALLDAHEEIMERIINMGMTGEFAEINEVFQPGDSFKFDVEMFRDSKDQNLQLLLGLFDELEDVMKTLADLNGITEEELEDESI
;
A
#
# COMPACT_ATOMS: atom_id res chain seq x y z
N MET A 1 -22.51 17.89 0.49
CA MET A 1 -22.12 16.83 -0.46
C MET A 1 -23.34 15.94 -0.71
N SER A 2 -23.57 15.45 -1.94
CA SER A 2 -24.67 14.49 -2.17
C SER A 2 -24.28 13.10 -1.66
N THR A 3 -25.25 12.30 -1.19
CA THR A 3 -25.02 10.92 -0.75
C THR A 3 -24.36 10.08 -1.85
N SER A 4 -24.82 10.22 -3.09
CA SER A 4 -24.23 9.51 -4.23
C SER A 4 -22.75 9.83 -4.44
N TYR A 5 -22.34 11.09 -4.30
CA TYR A 5 -20.92 11.45 -4.45
C TYR A 5 -20.08 10.98 -3.26
N ARG A 6 -20.60 11.05 -2.02
CA ARG A 6 -19.92 10.50 -0.84
C ARG A 6 -19.67 9.00 -0.99
N ASN A 7 -20.68 8.22 -1.40
CA ASN A 7 -20.50 6.78 -1.64
C ASN A 7 -19.43 6.52 -2.71
N LYS A 8 -19.33 7.35 -3.75
CA LYS A 8 -18.26 7.21 -4.74
C LYS A 8 -16.88 7.52 -4.16
N ILE A 9 -16.75 8.50 -3.27
CA ILE A 9 -15.50 8.75 -2.55
C ILE A 9 -15.09 7.54 -1.72
N ILE A 10 -16.03 6.94 -0.98
CA ILE A 10 -15.76 5.76 -0.14
C ILE A 10 -15.34 4.57 -1.00
N LEU A 11 -16.07 4.27 -2.08
CA LEU A 11 -15.71 3.20 -3.02
C LEU A 11 -14.34 3.43 -3.68
N THR A 12 -14.02 4.68 -4.01
CA THR A 12 -12.68 5.03 -4.51
C THR A 12 -11.62 4.82 -3.44
N TYR A 13 -11.87 5.21 -2.19
CA TYR A 13 -10.92 4.97 -1.10
C TYR A 13 -10.66 3.47 -0.89
N ARG A 14 -11.70 2.63 -0.93
CA ARG A 14 -11.55 1.15 -0.86
C ARG A 14 -10.66 0.63 -1.98
N ALA A 15 -10.87 1.09 -3.22
CA ALA A 15 -10.02 0.69 -4.33
C ALA A 15 -8.56 1.18 -4.18
N LEU A 16 -8.33 2.32 -3.51
CA LEU A 16 -6.98 2.79 -3.20
C LEU A 16 -6.30 1.96 -2.11
N LEU A 17 -7.06 1.45 -1.13
CA LEU A 17 -6.54 0.48 -0.14
C LEU A 17 -6.07 -0.80 -0.84
N ASP A 18 -6.91 -1.38 -1.70
CA ASP A 18 -6.53 -2.59 -2.45
C ASP A 18 -5.27 -2.34 -3.30
N ALA A 19 -5.20 -1.19 -3.99
CA ALA A 19 -4.04 -0.82 -4.78
C ALA A 19 -2.78 -0.59 -3.92
N HIS A 20 -2.93 -0.02 -2.72
CA HIS A 20 -1.84 0.20 -1.77
C HIS A 20 -1.23 -1.12 -1.30
N GLU A 21 -2.07 -2.10 -0.93
CA GLU A 21 -1.65 -3.45 -0.57
C GLU A 21 -0.94 -4.15 -1.73
N GLU A 22 -1.52 -4.10 -2.94
CA GLU A 22 -0.89 -4.69 -4.12
C GLU A 22 0.49 -4.06 -4.43
N ILE A 23 0.61 -2.72 -4.33
CA ILE A 23 1.89 -2.03 -4.56
C ILE A 23 2.92 -2.45 -3.50
N MET A 24 2.52 -2.54 -2.22
CA MET A 24 3.38 -3.03 -1.14
C MET A 24 3.92 -4.43 -1.47
N GLU A 25 3.06 -5.36 -1.88
CA GLU A 25 3.47 -6.70 -2.29
C GLU A 25 4.46 -6.68 -3.47
N ARG A 26 4.26 -5.80 -4.45
CA ARG A 26 5.20 -5.66 -5.59
C ARG A 26 6.55 -5.11 -5.16
N ILE A 27 6.57 -4.10 -4.28
CA ILE A 27 7.80 -3.56 -3.68
C ILE A 27 8.59 -4.67 -2.99
N ILE A 28 7.92 -5.44 -2.13
CA ILE A 28 8.53 -6.57 -1.41
C ILE A 28 9.11 -7.58 -2.39
N ASN A 29 8.32 -8.03 -3.37
CA ASN A 29 8.78 -9.03 -4.34
C ASN A 29 9.99 -8.54 -5.16
N MET A 30 10.00 -7.27 -5.54
CA MET A 30 11.11 -6.68 -6.27
C MET A 30 12.37 -6.56 -5.40
N GLY A 31 12.23 -6.03 -4.19
CA GLY A 31 13.34 -5.91 -3.25
C GLY A 31 13.94 -7.28 -2.89
N MET A 32 13.09 -8.29 -2.66
CA MET A 32 13.53 -9.65 -2.33
C MET A 32 14.14 -10.42 -3.51
N THR A 33 13.78 -10.10 -4.75
CA THR A 33 14.40 -10.72 -5.93
C THR A 33 15.67 -10.00 -6.37
N GLY A 34 15.80 -8.71 -6.03
CA GLY A 34 16.96 -7.88 -6.32
C GLY A 34 17.91 -7.75 -5.14
N GLU A 35 17.79 -6.65 -4.41
CA GLU A 35 18.72 -6.23 -3.35
C GLU A 35 18.88 -7.25 -2.23
N PHE A 36 17.80 -7.96 -1.88
CA PHE A 36 17.78 -8.94 -0.81
C PHE A 36 17.67 -10.38 -1.32
N ALA A 37 18.14 -10.67 -2.53
CA ALA A 37 18.11 -12.02 -3.11
C ALA A 37 18.78 -13.06 -2.20
N GLU A 38 19.90 -12.72 -1.55
CA GLU A 38 20.59 -13.62 -0.63
C GLU A 38 19.76 -13.93 0.64
N ILE A 39 18.93 -12.98 1.08
CA ILE A 39 17.99 -13.19 2.21
C ILE A 39 16.78 -14.01 1.75
N ASN A 40 16.36 -13.85 0.49
CA ASN A 40 15.26 -14.62 -0.07
C ASN A 40 15.55 -16.12 -0.09
N GLU A 41 16.82 -16.51 -0.28
CA GLU A 41 17.25 -17.91 -0.31
C GLU A 41 17.34 -18.59 1.07
N VAL A 42 17.34 -17.82 2.17
CA VAL A 42 17.41 -18.37 3.54
C VAL A 42 16.05 -18.63 4.18
N PHE A 43 14.96 -18.09 3.64
CA PHE A 43 13.62 -18.37 4.15
C PHE A 43 13.22 -19.84 3.91
N GLN A 44 12.78 -20.50 4.97
CA GLN A 44 12.25 -21.86 4.90
C GLN A 44 10.72 -21.87 4.84
N PRO A 45 10.10 -22.89 4.22
CA PRO A 45 8.65 -23.05 4.26
C PRO A 45 8.15 -23.09 5.72
N GLY A 46 7.30 -22.13 6.09
CA GLY A 46 6.77 -21.98 7.45
C GLY A 46 7.35 -20.81 8.23
N ASP A 47 8.39 -20.14 7.71
CA ASP A 47 8.88 -18.90 8.29
C ASP A 47 7.86 -17.77 8.09
N SER A 48 7.64 -17.01 9.16
CA SER A 48 6.83 -15.79 9.13
C SER A 48 7.77 -14.59 9.25
N PHE A 49 7.74 -13.73 8.24
CA PHE A 49 8.47 -12.49 8.24
C PHE A 49 7.51 -11.33 8.00
N LYS A 50 7.54 -10.33 8.89
CA LYS A 50 6.79 -9.11 8.68
C LYS A 50 7.65 -8.16 7.86
N PHE A 51 7.33 -8.05 6.57
CA PHE A 51 7.98 -7.09 5.71
C PHE A 51 7.53 -5.67 6.06
N ASP A 52 8.48 -4.76 6.02
CA ASP A 52 8.26 -3.32 6.15
C ASP A 52 8.88 -2.66 4.92
N VAL A 53 8.15 -1.76 4.26
CA VAL A 53 8.65 -1.03 3.08
C VAL A 53 9.89 -0.19 3.43
N GLU A 54 10.03 0.20 4.69
CA GLU A 54 11.17 0.96 5.19
C GLU A 54 12.51 0.24 4.99
N MET A 55 12.48 -1.10 4.92
CA MET A 55 13.68 -1.92 4.66
C MET A 55 14.32 -1.63 3.29
N PHE A 56 13.56 -1.08 2.35
CA PHE A 56 13.98 -0.84 0.98
C PHE A 56 14.35 0.64 0.73
N ARG A 57 14.22 1.54 1.72
CA ARG A 57 14.38 2.99 1.54
C ARG A 57 15.79 3.42 1.15
N ASP A 58 16.80 2.70 1.63
CA ASP A 58 18.21 2.96 1.31
C ASP A 58 18.66 2.23 0.02
N SER A 59 17.74 1.57 -0.69
CA SER A 59 18.03 0.83 -1.91
C SER A 59 18.66 1.70 -2.98
N LYS A 60 19.66 1.16 -3.68
CA LYS A 60 20.19 1.78 -4.90
C LYS A 60 19.44 1.37 -6.17
N ASP A 61 18.46 0.47 -6.06
CA ASP A 61 17.62 0.09 -7.20
C ASP A 61 16.64 1.23 -7.54
N GLN A 62 16.88 1.85 -8.70
CA GLN A 62 16.06 2.98 -9.16
C GLN A 62 14.60 2.60 -9.39
N ASN A 63 14.30 1.37 -9.78
CA ASN A 63 12.92 0.93 -9.98
C ASN A 63 12.20 0.78 -8.63
N LEU A 64 12.90 0.24 -7.64
CA LEU A 64 12.37 0.11 -6.28
C LEU A 64 12.11 1.48 -5.66
N GLN A 65 13.05 2.43 -5.83
CA GLN A 65 12.90 3.82 -5.39
C GLN A 65 11.70 4.52 -6.05
N LEU A 66 11.44 4.26 -7.34
CA LEU A 66 10.26 4.81 -8.02
C LEU A 66 8.95 4.26 -7.42
N LEU A 67 8.89 2.96 -7.12
CA LEU A 67 7.70 2.37 -6.51
C LEU A 67 7.49 2.83 -5.07
N LEU A 68 8.57 2.97 -4.29
CA LEU A 68 8.50 3.53 -2.94
C LEU A 68 7.99 4.98 -2.97
N GLY A 69 8.41 5.78 -3.95
CA GLY A 69 7.87 7.12 -4.15
C GLY A 69 6.37 7.12 -4.49
N LEU A 70 5.93 6.23 -5.38
CA LEU A 70 4.50 6.07 -5.67
C LEU A 70 3.70 5.64 -4.44
N PHE A 71 4.26 4.73 -3.64
CA PHE A 71 3.66 4.25 -2.40
C PHE A 71 3.43 5.41 -1.41
N ASP A 72 4.44 6.27 -1.22
CA ASP A 72 4.31 7.46 -0.36
C ASP A 72 3.27 8.45 -0.87
N GLU A 73 3.30 8.75 -2.17
CA GLU A 73 2.31 9.65 -2.78
C GLU A 73 0.88 9.10 -2.65
N LEU A 74 0.71 7.78 -2.76
CA LEU A 74 -0.57 7.13 -2.56
C LEU A 74 -1.06 7.25 -1.10
N GLU A 75 -0.19 7.03 -0.12
CA GLU A 75 -0.52 7.22 1.29
C GLU A 75 -0.94 8.66 1.60
N ASP A 76 -0.21 9.64 1.06
CA ASP A 76 -0.54 11.07 1.22
C ASP A 76 -1.90 11.43 0.60
N VAL A 77 -2.19 10.88 -0.58
CA VAL A 77 -3.49 11.06 -1.25
C VAL A 77 -4.61 10.42 -0.42
N MET A 78 -4.42 9.20 0.05
CA MET A 78 -5.41 8.49 0.88
C MET A 78 -5.66 9.25 2.18
N LYS A 79 -4.60 9.62 2.90
CA LYS A 79 -4.71 10.42 4.12
C LYS A 79 -5.47 11.72 3.88
N THR A 80 -5.12 12.44 2.81
CA THR A 80 -5.81 13.69 2.45
C THR A 80 -7.28 13.45 2.10
N LEU A 81 -7.59 12.37 1.37
CA LEU A 81 -8.95 12.01 1.00
C LEU A 81 -9.80 11.65 2.22
N ALA A 82 -9.23 10.91 3.19
CA ALA A 82 -9.88 10.61 4.46
C ALA A 82 -10.12 11.87 5.29
N ASP A 83 -9.09 12.70 5.46
CA ASP A 83 -9.15 13.93 6.27
C ASP A 83 -10.19 14.92 5.73
N LEU A 84 -10.21 15.14 4.41
CA LEU A 84 -11.15 16.07 3.77
C LEU A 84 -12.60 15.62 3.86
N ASN A 85 -12.84 14.31 3.93
CA ASN A 85 -14.19 13.74 3.86
C ASN A 85 -14.67 13.16 5.20
N GLY A 86 -13.81 13.14 6.22
CA GLY A 86 -14.06 12.48 7.50
C GLY A 86 -14.44 11.02 7.30
N ILE A 87 -13.66 10.29 6.49
CA ILE A 87 -13.88 8.85 6.25
C ILE A 87 -13.46 8.11 7.51
N THR A 88 -14.37 7.29 8.04
CA THR A 88 -14.11 6.43 9.20
C THR A 88 -13.89 4.98 8.78
N GLU A 89 -13.27 4.19 9.65
CA GLU A 89 -13.04 2.76 9.40
C GLU A 89 -14.38 2.00 9.30
N GLU A 90 -15.37 2.36 10.13
CA GLU A 90 -16.73 1.81 10.06
C GLU A 90 -17.38 2.01 8.67
N GLU A 91 -17.19 3.19 8.05
CA GLU A 91 -17.70 3.45 6.70
C GLU A 91 -16.95 2.65 5.62
N LEU A 92 -15.69 2.29 5.86
CA LEU A 92 -14.92 1.46 4.94
C LEU A 92 -15.35 0.00 4.99
N GLU A 93 -15.90 -0.46 6.12
CA GLU A 93 -16.40 -1.83 6.30
C GLU A 93 -17.88 -2.00 5.93
N ASP A 94 -18.64 -0.91 5.75
CA ASP A 94 -20.07 -0.97 5.43
C ASP A 94 -20.35 -1.54 4.03
N GLU A 95 -20.73 -2.82 3.97
CA GLU A 95 -21.10 -3.52 2.71
C GLU A 95 -22.36 -2.96 2.03
N SER A 96 -23.13 -2.09 2.68
CA SER A 96 -24.34 -1.49 2.10
C SER A 96 -24.06 -0.30 1.17
N ILE A 97 -22.81 0.17 1.11
CA ILE A 97 -22.34 1.31 0.30
C ILE A 97 -21.99 0.91 -1.14
#